data_AF-A0ABD0RMY9-F1
#
_entry.id   AF-A0ABD0RMY9-F1
#
_cell.length_a   1.000
_cell.length_b   1.000
_cell.length_c   1.000
_cell.angle_alpha   90.00
_cell.angle_beta   90.00
_cell.angle_gamma   90.00
#
_symmetry.space_group_name_H-M   'P 1'
#
loop_
_entity.id
_entity.type
_entity.pdbx_description
1 polymer ?
#
loop_
_entity_poly.entity_id
_entity_poly.type
_entity_poly.pdbx_seq_one_letter_code
_entity_poly.pdbx_strand_id
1 'polypeptide(L)' 'MGQPDIVLFLECSADIMSRRLQQRATCSLHTKEARDRDTRRRVDGFCSLVNPVVSHYEHREVLHK' A
#
# COMPACT_ATOMS: atom_id res chain seq x y z
N MET A 1 -3.55 -22.55 -10.63
CA MET A 1 -3.25 -21.41 -9.74
C MET A 1 -2.41 -21.95 -8.58
N GLY A 2 -1.23 -21.39 -8.33
CA GLY A 2 -0.33 -21.84 -7.26
C GLY A 2 -0.69 -21.24 -5.90
N GLN A 3 -0.40 -21.95 -4.82
CA GLN A 3 -0.49 -21.45 -3.45
C GLN A 3 0.85 -20.83 -3.05
N PRO A 4 0.86 -19.59 -2.51
CA PRO A 4 2.09 -19.01 -2.00
C PRO A 4 2.52 -19.73 -0.72
N ASP A 5 3.82 -20.00 -0.60
CA ASP A 5 4.42 -20.57 0.63
C ASP A 5 4.59 -19.50 1.72
N ILE A 6 4.81 -18.23 1.32
CA ILE A 6 5.08 -17.10 2.20
C ILE A 6 4.41 -15.84 1.65
N VAL A 7 3.80 -15.05 2.54
CA VAL A 7 3.30 -13.69 2.26
C VAL A 7 3.87 -12.73 3.29
N LEU A 8 4.51 -11.65 2.83
CA LEU A 8 5.08 -10.61 3.67
C LEU A 8 4.18 -9.36 3.68
N PHE A 9 3.67 -8.98 4.84
CA PHE A 9 2.88 -7.77 5.04
C PHE A 9 3.71 -6.67 5.68
N LEU A 10 4.20 -5.74 4.85
CA LEU A 10 5.01 -4.63 5.30
C LEU A 10 4.14 -3.53 5.93
N GLU A 11 4.05 -3.53 7.26
CA GLU A 11 3.29 -2.52 8.00
C GLU A 11 3.94 -1.13 7.89
N CYS A 12 3.12 -0.13 7.56
CA CYS A 12 3.55 1.24 7.39
C CYS A 12 2.36 2.18 7.62
N SER A 13 2.59 3.30 8.31
CA SER A 13 1.52 4.29 8.51
C SER A 13 1.17 5.00 7.21
N ALA A 14 -0.09 5.45 7.10
CA ALA A 14 -0.58 6.23 5.97
C ALA A 14 0.26 7.50 5.72
N ASP A 15 0.75 8.13 6.79
CA ASP A 15 1.62 9.31 6.73
C ASP A 15 2.98 8.99 6.08
N ILE A 16 3.66 7.93 6.53
CA ILE A 16 4.94 7.52 5.98
C ILE A 16 4.80 7.08 4.51
N MET A 17 3.74 6.33 4.18
CA MET A 17 3.42 5.97 2.79
C MET A 17 3.23 7.20 1.93
N SER A 18 2.43 8.17 2.38
CA SER A 18 2.15 9.41 1.65
C SER A 18 3.43 10.21 1.41
N ARG A 19 4.26 10.40 2.44
CA ARG A 19 5.53 11.13 2.33
C ARG A 19 6.48 10.47 1.32
N ARG A 20 6.63 9.14 1.37
CA ARG A 20 7.48 8.39 0.42
C ARG A 20 6.97 8.50 -1.02
N LEU A 21 5.65 8.44 -1.22
CA LEU A 21 5.02 8.59 -2.53
C LEU A 21 5.21 10.00 -3.10
N GLN A 22 5.04 11.03 -2.28
CA GLN A 22 5.28 12.42 -2.66
C GLN A 22 6.73 12.66 -3.05
N GLN A 23 7.69 12.14 -2.28
CA GLN A 23 9.11 12.23 -2.60
C GLN A 23 9.45 11.57 -3.93
N ARG A 24 8.88 10.39 -4.22
CA ARG A 24 9.07 9.69 -5.51
C ARG A 24 8.48 10.47 -6.69
N ALA A 25 7.37 11.17 -6.49
CA ALA A 25 6.68 11.91 -7.54
C ALA A 25 7.34 13.27 -7.87
N THR A 26 8.42 13.65 -7.18
CA THR A 26 9.13 14.92 -7.43
C THR A 26 9.68 15.03 -8.86
N CYS A 27 10.08 13.91 -9.48
CA CYS A 27 10.58 13.85 -10.86
C CYS A 27 9.47 13.75 -11.94
N SER A 28 8.18 13.79 -11.57
CA SER A 28 7.09 13.63 -12.54
C SER A 28 6.71 14.97 -13.19
N LEU A 29 6.28 14.94 -14.45
CA LEU A 29 5.77 16.10 -15.19
C LEU A 29 4.38 16.59 -14.72
N HIS A 30 3.74 15.91 -13.76
CA HIS A 30 2.42 16.27 -13.26
C HIS A 30 2.47 17.45 -12.28
N THR A 31 1.37 18.21 -12.23
CA THR A 31 1.21 19.30 -11.25
C THR A 31 1.25 18.76 -9.82
N LYS A 32 1.56 19.62 -8.86
CA LYS A 32 1.61 19.24 -7.44
C LYS A 32 0.27 18.70 -6.96
N GLU A 33 -0.83 19.34 -7.36
CA GLU A 33 -2.19 19.01 -6.95
C GLU A 33 -2.62 17.64 -7.48
N ALA A 34 -2.26 17.33 -8.74
CA ALA A 34 -2.54 16.04 -9.34
C ALA A 34 -1.79 14.91 -8.61
N ARG A 35 -0.52 15.13 -8.25
CA ARG A 35 0.30 14.18 -7.49
C ARG A 35 -0.23 13.94 -6.07
N ASP A 36 -0.64 15.01 -5.39
CA ASP A 36 -1.18 14.90 -4.03
C ASP A 36 -2.52 14.15 -4.03
N ARG A 37 -3.38 14.40 -5.03
CA ARG A 37 -4.64 13.67 -5.21
C ARG A 37 -4.39 12.19 -5.50
N ASP A 38 -3.46 11.86 -6.39
CA ASP A 38 -3.09 10.47 -6.69
C ASP A 38 -2.55 9.76 -5.45
N THR A 39 -1.65 10.40 -4.71
CA THR A 39 -1.07 9.85 -3.48
C THR A 39 -2.15 9.51 -2.46
N ARG A 40 -3.07 10.44 -2.19
CA ARG A 40 -4.19 10.21 -1.26
C ARG A 40 -5.06 9.05 -1.71
N ARG A 41 -5.50 9.04 -2.97
CA ARG A 41 -6.34 7.96 -3.54
C ARG A 41 -5.70 6.59 -3.37
N ARG A 42 -4.38 6.49 -3.57
CA ARG A 42 -3.64 5.23 -3.45
C ARG A 42 -3.51 4.75 -2.00
N VAL A 43 -3.20 5.66 -1.08
CA VAL A 43 -3.06 5.33 0.34
C VAL A 43 -4.42 4.95 0.93
N ASP A 44 -5.45 5.75 0.69
CA ASP A 44 -6.81 5.49 1.17
C ASP A 44 -7.36 4.18 0.59
N GLY A 45 -7.14 3.95 -0.70
CA GLY A 45 -7.54 2.71 -1.37
C GLY A 45 -6.85 1.48 -0.76
N PHE A 46 -5.53 1.57 -0.52
CA PHE A 46 -4.80 0.48 0.14
C PHE A 46 -5.33 0.22 1.55
N CYS A 47 -5.42 1.24 2.40
CA CYS A 47 -5.92 1.09 3.78
C CYS A 47 -7.35 0.53 3.84
N SER A 48 -8.20 0.87 2.87
CA SER A 48 -9.58 0.37 2.80
C SER A 48 -9.68 -1.09 2.33
N LEU A 49 -8.74 -1.55 1.50
CA LEU A 49 -8.83 -2.84 0.80
C LEU A 49 -7.87 -3.91 1.34
N VAL A 50 -6.87 -3.54 2.16
CA VAL A 50 -5.83 -4.48 2.59
C VAL A 50 -6.32 -5.44 3.67
N ASN A 51 -7.25 -5.03 4.53
CA ASN A 51 -7.71 -5.84 5.67
C ASN A 51 -8.28 -7.22 5.26
N PRO A 52 -9.15 -7.35 4.24
CA PRO A 52 -9.61 -8.66 3.76
C PRO A 52 -8.48 -9.56 3.23
N VAL A 53 -7.45 -8.97 2.60
CA VAL A 53 -6.31 -9.71 2.05
C VAL A 53 -5.43 -10.24 3.18
N VAL A 54 -5.12 -9.38 4.15
CA VAL A 54 -4.37 -9.74 5.36
C VAL A 54 -5.10 -10.86 6.08
N SER A 55 -6.39 -10.69 6.35
CA SER A 55 -7.20 -11.71 7.02
C SER A 55 -7.19 -13.04 6.26
N HIS A 56 -7.33 -13.05 4.93
CA HIS A 56 -7.29 -14.28 4.14
C HIS A 56 -5.97 -15.06 4.32
N TYR A 57 -4.82 -14.37 4.35
CA TYR A 57 -3.51 -15.01 4.50
C TYR A 57 -3.12 -15.30 5.95
N GLU A 58 -3.64 -14.54 6.92
CA GLU A 58 -3.54 -14.88 8.36
C GLU A 58 -4.22 -16.22 8.65
N HIS A 59 -5.45 -16.44 8.15
CA HIS A 59 -6.17 -17.70 8.33
C HIS A 59 -5.47 -18.91 7.70
N ARG A 60 -4.54 -18.68 6.76
CA ARG A 60 -3.77 -19.72 6.08
C ARG A 60 -2.40 -19.95 6.69
N GLU A 61 -2.05 -19.21 7.76
CA GLU A 61 -0.80 -19.33 8.50
C GLU A 61 0.47 -19.13 7.64
N VAL A 62 0.35 -18.44 6.50
CA VAL A 62 1.48 -18.11 5.60
C VAL A 62 1.83 -16.62 5.61
N LEU A 63 1.16 -15.82 6.44
CA LEU A 63 1.40 -14.38 6.55
C LEU A 63 2.45 -14.07 7.62
N HIS A 64 3.43 -13.24 7.28
CA HIS A 64 4.39 -12.65 8.21
C HIS A 64 4.29 -11.13 8.14
N LYS A 65 4.33 -10.47 9.31
CA LYS A 65 4.25 -9.01 9.46
C LYS A 65 5.63 -8.44 9.78
#